data_AF-A0A7J6UCP5-F1
#
_entry.id   AF-A0A7J6UCP5-F1
#
_cell.length_a   1.000
_cell.length_b   1.000
_cell.length_c   1.000
_cell.angle_alpha   90.00
_cell.angle_beta   90.00
_cell.angle_gamma   90.00
#
_symmetry.space_group_name_H-M   'P 1'
#
loop_
_entity.id
_entity.type
_entity.pdbx_description
1 polymer ?
#
loop_
_entity_poly.entity_id
_entity_poly.type
_entity_poly.pdbx_seq_one_letter_code
_entity_poly.pdbx_strand_id
1 'polypeptide(L)'
;LNETDDKCTSDKEVSPQGSGGGRDINGMHMLNEKPRMVGALTTNTMPVLVLQQAYEAAKYMCRRDYHGLAPDLVVNGMSLEEYLTVAPPQRSFAYVAQHLFYIFLEILKNAMRATVEKSLFDSGGDYERCREAGLPPVTVTLPDLSSMWDFERTIKIADKGYGMKREILKR
;
A
#
# COMPACT_ATOMS: atom_id res chain seq x y z
N LEU A 1 -4.63 79.32 3.18
CA LEU A 1 -3.86 78.83 4.33
C LEU A 1 -3.80 77.32 4.21
N ASN A 2 -2.64 76.88 3.72
CA ASN A 2 -1.93 75.60 3.90
C ASN A 2 -2.77 74.32 4.02
N GLU A 3 -2.60 73.35 3.09
CA GLU A 3 -1.47 72.39 3.07
C GLU A 3 -1.43 71.62 4.40
N THR A 4 -1.58 70.30 4.44
CA THR A 4 -0.64 69.25 3.97
C THR A 4 -1.29 67.91 4.37
N ASP A 5 -1.02 66.70 3.89
CA ASP A 5 -0.10 66.07 2.92
C ASP A 5 -0.70 64.64 2.72
N ASP A 6 -0.76 63.97 1.58
CA ASP A 6 0.15 63.74 0.45
C ASP A 6 0.71 62.29 0.44
N LYS A 7 0.94 61.80 -0.79
CA LYS A 7 1.47 60.50 -1.27
C LYS A 7 0.51 59.31 -1.30
N CYS A 8 0.00 58.82 -2.44
CA CYS A 8 0.50 58.70 -3.82
C CYS A 8 1.77 57.86 -3.98
N THR A 9 1.63 56.67 -4.57
CA THR A 9 2.51 56.17 -5.65
C THR A 9 1.77 55.13 -6.53
N SER A 10 1.54 55.56 -7.78
CA SER A 10 1.53 54.85 -9.07
C SER A 10 2.71 53.87 -9.26
N ASP A 11 2.88 53.02 -10.28
CA ASP A 11 2.17 52.60 -11.51
C ASP A 11 2.87 51.31 -12.04
N LYS A 12 2.13 50.51 -12.82
CA LYS A 12 2.48 49.71 -14.02
C LYS A 12 3.49 48.53 -14.03
N GLU A 13 2.94 47.43 -14.59
CA GLU A 13 3.44 46.41 -15.56
C GLU A 13 4.85 45.82 -15.46
N VAL A 14 4.95 44.48 -15.63
CA VAL A 14 5.81 43.81 -16.63
C VAL A 14 5.46 42.31 -16.70
N SER A 15 5.19 41.81 -17.91
CA SER A 15 5.30 40.39 -18.26
C SER A 15 6.74 40.07 -18.66
N PRO A 16 7.27 38.87 -18.35
CA PRO A 16 8.29 38.29 -19.21
C PRO A 16 7.98 36.84 -19.62
N GLN A 17 8.17 36.56 -20.91
CA GLN A 17 8.42 35.21 -21.42
C GLN A 17 9.85 34.79 -21.06
N GLY A 18 10.07 33.50 -20.78
CA GLY A 18 11.40 32.93 -20.57
C GLY A 18 11.39 31.46 -20.16
N SER A 19 11.60 30.61 -21.17
CA SER A 19 12.03 29.21 -21.20
C SER A 19 12.85 28.68 -20.01
N GLY A 20 12.49 27.48 -19.53
CA GLY A 20 13.32 26.63 -18.67
C GLY A 20 12.56 25.40 -18.19
N GLY A 21 12.98 24.19 -18.61
CA GLY A 21 12.32 22.93 -18.28
C GLY A 21 12.24 22.67 -16.78
N GLY A 22 11.02 22.62 -16.25
CA GLY A 22 10.71 22.25 -14.88
C GLY A 22 9.76 21.05 -14.88
N ARG A 23 10.21 19.94 -14.29
CA ARG A 23 9.42 18.71 -14.13
C ARG A 23 8.10 19.01 -13.43
N ASP A 24 6.99 18.58 -14.03
CA ASP A 24 5.64 18.71 -13.47
C ASP A 24 5.56 18.07 -12.07
N ILE A 25 5.48 18.92 -11.04
CA ILE A 25 5.27 18.55 -9.63
C ILE A 25 3.79 18.24 -9.30
N ASN A 26 2.93 18.13 -10.32
CA ASN A 26 1.48 17.93 -10.18
C ASN A 26 1.06 16.50 -9.76
N GLY A 27 2.01 15.57 -9.57
CA GLY A 27 1.70 14.19 -9.20
C GLY A 27 1.38 13.95 -7.71
N MET A 28 1.73 14.90 -6.82
CA MET A 28 1.71 14.63 -5.37
C MET A 28 0.46 15.13 -4.64
N HIS A 29 -0.48 15.79 -5.33
CA HIS A 29 -1.66 16.40 -4.71
C HIS A 29 -2.80 15.40 -4.43
N MET A 30 -2.80 14.23 -5.07
CA MET A 30 -3.91 13.26 -4.98
C MET A 30 -3.92 12.42 -3.70
N LEU A 31 -2.82 12.41 -2.92
CA LEU A 31 -2.74 11.65 -1.66
C LEU A 31 -3.30 12.42 -0.45
N ASN A 32 -3.70 13.70 -0.65
CA ASN A 32 -4.16 14.59 0.42
C ASN A 32 -5.68 14.88 0.39
N GLU A 33 -6.43 14.28 -0.54
CA GLU A 33 -7.88 14.40 -0.55
C GLU A 33 -8.51 13.46 0.47
N LYS A 34 -9.34 14.00 1.37
CA LYS A 34 -10.12 13.17 2.31
C LYS A 34 -10.97 12.17 1.52
N PRO A 35 -11.01 10.88 1.91
CA PRO A 35 -11.82 9.88 1.24
C PRO A 35 -13.27 10.33 1.16
N ARG A 36 -13.88 10.27 -0.02
CA ARG A 36 -15.29 10.63 -0.19
C ARG A 36 -16.14 9.46 0.31
N MET A 37 -16.77 9.64 1.47
CA MET A 37 -17.54 8.61 2.16
C MET A 37 -19.05 8.84 2.07
N VAL A 38 -19.80 7.75 1.92
CA VAL A 38 -21.26 7.68 2.06
C VAL A 38 -21.57 6.62 3.12
N GLY A 39 -21.82 7.04 4.35
CA GLY A 39 -21.87 6.12 5.49
C GLY A 39 -20.52 5.42 5.68
N ALA A 40 -20.52 4.08 5.70
CA ALA A 40 -19.30 3.27 5.78
C ALA A 40 -18.62 3.01 4.41
N LEU A 41 -19.25 3.42 3.30
CA LEU A 41 -18.73 3.19 1.96
C LEU A 41 -17.79 4.33 1.56
N THR A 42 -16.57 3.97 1.17
CA THR A 42 -15.58 4.90 0.62
C THR A 42 -15.59 4.79 -0.90
N THR A 43 -15.92 5.89 -1.59
CA THR A 43 -16.08 5.91 -3.05
C THR A 43 -14.77 5.79 -3.85
N ASN A 44 -13.63 6.00 -3.19
CA ASN A 44 -12.29 5.97 -3.77
C ASN A 44 -11.32 5.14 -2.91
N THR A 45 -11.70 3.91 -2.53
CA THR A 45 -10.84 3.02 -1.75
C THR A 45 -9.63 2.60 -2.58
N MET A 46 -8.43 2.97 -2.13
CA MET A 46 -7.18 2.47 -2.72
C MET A 46 -6.75 1.18 -2.00
N PRO A 47 -6.82 0.00 -2.65
CA PRO A 47 -6.56 -1.28 -2.01
C PRO A 47 -5.14 -1.39 -1.45
N VAL A 48 -4.15 -0.77 -2.10
CA VAL A 48 -2.75 -0.80 -1.64
C VAL A 48 -2.55 -0.10 -0.28
N LEU A 49 -3.30 0.98 -0.01
CA LEU A 49 -3.20 1.70 1.26
C LEU A 49 -3.82 0.87 2.40
N VAL A 50 -4.95 0.21 2.11
CA VAL A 50 -5.60 -0.71 3.05
C VAL A 50 -4.71 -1.93 3.31
N LEU A 51 -4.09 -2.47 2.26
CA LEU A 51 -3.13 -3.57 2.32
C LEU A 51 -1.92 -3.23 3.19
N GLN A 52 -1.36 -2.03 3.03
CA GLN A 52 -0.24 -1.56 3.86
C GLN A 52 -0.61 -1.56 5.34
N GLN A 53 -1.76 -1.00 5.71
CA GLN A 53 -2.23 -0.98 7.10
C GLN A 53 -2.43 -2.38 7.66
N ALA A 54 -3.08 -3.28 6.89
CA ALA A 54 -3.29 -4.66 7.29
C ALA A 54 -1.97 -5.44 7.42
N TYR A 55 -1.01 -5.19 6.53
CA TYR A 55 0.32 -5.80 6.56
C TYR A 55 1.12 -5.37 7.77
N GLU A 56 1.15 -4.08 8.12
CA GLU A 56 1.86 -3.63 9.34
C GLU A 56 1.27 -4.26 10.61
N ALA A 57 -0.06 -4.34 10.69
CA ALA A 57 -0.74 -5.02 11.80
C ALA A 57 -0.40 -6.52 11.85
N ALA A 58 -0.46 -7.23 10.71
CA ALA A 58 -0.13 -8.65 10.62
C ALA A 58 1.35 -8.90 10.94
N LYS A 59 2.26 -8.07 10.42
CA LYS A 59 3.71 -8.15 10.64
C LYS A 59 4.05 -7.95 12.11
N TYR A 60 3.41 -6.98 12.78
CA TYR A 60 3.56 -6.77 14.22
C TYR A 60 3.15 -8.01 15.02
N MET A 61 1.98 -8.60 14.73
CA MET A 61 1.52 -9.82 15.39
C MET A 61 2.48 -11.00 15.14
N CYS A 62 2.89 -11.19 13.88
CA CYS A 62 3.81 -12.25 13.50
C CYS A 62 5.17 -12.13 14.23
N ARG A 63 5.76 -10.94 14.25
CA ARG A 63 7.03 -10.70 14.98
C ARG A 63 6.90 -10.99 16.46
N ARG A 64 5.78 -10.60 17.08
CA ARG A 64 5.52 -10.88 18.50
C ARG A 64 5.46 -12.39 18.76
N ASP A 65 4.78 -13.13 17.89
CA ASP A 65 4.52 -14.56 18.11
C ASP A 65 5.70 -15.45 17.67
N TYR A 66 6.60 -14.97 16.80
CA TYR A 66 7.74 -15.73 16.25
C TYR A 66 9.11 -15.08 16.52
N HIS A 67 9.35 -14.54 17.71
CA HIS A 67 10.67 -14.04 18.16
C HIS A 67 11.33 -13.05 17.16
N GLY A 68 10.55 -12.11 16.65
CA GLY A 68 10.99 -11.06 15.72
C GLY A 68 11.01 -11.45 14.25
N LEU A 69 10.66 -12.70 13.90
CA LEU A 69 10.53 -13.15 12.52
C LEU A 69 9.20 -12.70 11.90
N ALA A 70 9.25 -12.18 10.69
CA ALA A 70 8.09 -11.99 9.82
C ALA A 70 8.55 -11.77 8.38
N PRO A 71 7.87 -12.34 7.36
CA PRO A 71 8.26 -12.16 5.97
C PRO A 71 7.94 -10.73 5.49
N ASP A 72 8.71 -10.27 4.50
CA ASP A 72 8.42 -9.01 3.82
C ASP A 72 7.29 -9.16 2.80
N LEU A 73 6.73 -8.03 2.38
CA LEU A 73 5.68 -7.95 1.36
C LEU A 73 6.24 -7.45 0.03
N VAL A 74 5.96 -8.19 -1.04
CA VAL A 74 6.29 -7.78 -2.41
C VAL A 74 5.00 -7.56 -3.18
N VAL A 75 4.83 -6.39 -3.79
CA VAL A 75 3.63 -6.03 -4.56
C VAL A 75 4.01 -5.86 -6.03
N ASN A 76 3.43 -6.66 -6.91
CA ASN A 76 3.72 -6.68 -8.36
C ASN A 76 5.23 -6.73 -8.68
N GLY A 77 6.01 -7.45 -7.88
CA GLY A 77 7.46 -7.61 -8.06
C GLY A 77 8.32 -6.51 -7.44
N MET A 78 7.73 -5.51 -6.79
CA MET A 78 8.42 -4.40 -6.11
C MET A 78 8.24 -4.49 -4.60
N SER A 79 9.09 -3.82 -3.82
CA SER A 79 8.81 -3.62 -2.40
C SER A 79 7.51 -2.82 -2.20
N LEU A 80 6.83 -2.99 -1.07
CA LEU A 80 5.61 -2.22 -0.79
C LEU A 80 5.87 -0.70 -0.82
N GLU A 81 6.98 -0.24 -0.25
CA GLU A 81 7.38 1.16 -0.24
C GLU A 81 7.58 1.70 -1.67
N GLU A 82 8.35 0.98 -2.48
CA GLU A 82 8.57 1.34 -3.89
C GLU A 82 7.25 1.36 -4.67
N TYR A 83 6.40 0.35 -4.50
CA TYR A 83 5.12 0.27 -5.18
C TYR A 83 4.23 1.48 -4.85
N LEU A 84 4.22 1.95 -3.59
CA LEU A 84 3.44 3.12 -3.18
C LEU A 84 3.90 4.41 -3.88
N THR A 85 5.18 4.53 -4.23
CA THR A 85 5.69 5.70 -4.97
C THR A 85 5.25 5.75 -6.43
N VAL A 86 5.00 4.58 -7.03
CA VAL A 86 4.64 4.44 -8.45
C VAL A 86 3.16 4.09 -8.67
N ALA A 87 2.36 4.00 -7.62
CA ALA A 87 0.97 3.59 -7.71
C ALA A 87 0.04 4.74 -8.16
N PRO A 88 -0.52 4.70 -9.39
CA PRO A 88 -1.52 5.67 -9.83
C PRO A 88 -2.76 5.75 -8.92
N PRO A 89 -3.27 6.96 -8.64
CA PRO A 89 -4.52 7.20 -7.92
C PRO A 89 -5.74 6.53 -8.57
N GLN A 90 -5.68 6.31 -9.89
CA GLN A 90 -6.72 5.63 -10.66
C GLN A 90 -6.87 4.15 -10.30
N ARG A 91 -6.07 3.61 -9.36
CA ARG A 91 -6.23 2.25 -8.84
C ARG A 91 -7.26 2.10 -7.71
N SER A 92 -8.23 3.00 -7.60
CA SER A 92 -9.25 3.00 -6.55
C SER A 92 -10.63 2.50 -7.02
N PHE A 93 -11.44 1.99 -6.09
CA PHE A 93 -12.82 1.60 -6.34
C PHE A 93 -13.71 1.86 -5.12
N ALA A 94 -15.03 1.92 -5.33
CA ALA A 94 -15.98 2.10 -4.24
C ALA A 94 -16.08 0.81 -3.39
N TYR A 95 -15.79 0.90 -2.10
CA TYR A 95 -15.86 -0.25 -1.18
C TYR A 95 -15.90 0.20 0.28
N VAL A 96 -16.27 -0.72 1.18
CA VAL A 96 -16.14 -0.51 2.63
C VAL A 96 -14.70 -0.86 3.03
N ALA A 97 -13.86 0.16 3.23
CA ALA A 97 -12.43 -0.03 3.51
C ALA A 97 -12.17 -0.95 4.72
N GLN A 98 -13.03 -0.89 5.74
CA GLN A 98 -12.93 -1.74 6.94
C GLN A 98 -13.07 -3.24 6.62
N HIS A 99 -13.98 -3.60 5.71
CA HIS A 99 -14.13 -5.00 5.29
C HIS A 99 -12.87 -5.50 4.60
N LEU A 100 -12.32 -4.66 3.69
CA LEU A 100 -11.11 -5.00 2.96
C LEU A 100 -9.90 -5.12 3.90
N PHE A 101 -9.80 -4.27 4.92
CA PHE A 101 -8.77 -4.34 5.96
C PHE A 101 -8.78 -5.70 6.67
N TYR A 102 -9.94 -6.14 7.17
CA TYR A 102 -10.03 -7.42 7.89
C TYR A 102 -9.79 -8.62 6.97
N ILE A 103 -10.28 -8.58 5.73
CA ILE A 103 -9.99 -9.64 4.75
C ILE A 103 -8.48 -9.77 4.54
N PHE A 104 -7.77 -8.66 4.30
CA PHE A 104 -6.32 -8.68 4.16
C PHE A 104 -5.62 -9.13 5.44
N LEU A 105 -6.03 -8.63 6.60
CA LEU A 105 -5.43 -8.99 7.88
C LEU A 105 -5.47 -10.50 8.11
N GLU A 106 -6.63 -11.13 7.94
CA GLU A 106 -6.80 -12.57 8.14
C GLU A 106 -5.98 -13.39 7.14
N ILE A 107 -5.98 -13.02 5.85
CA ILE A 107 -5.21 -13.73 4.83
C ILE A 107 -3.70 -13.58 5.09
N LEU A 108 -3.23 -12.36 5.43
CA LEU A 108 -1.82 -12.09 5.70
C LEU A 108 -1.33 -12.83 6.94
N LYS A 109 -2.10 -12.86 8.03
CA LYS A 109 -1.74 -13.66 9.22
C LYS A 109 -1.53 -15.13 8.85
N ASN A 110 -2.43 -15.71 8.07
CA ASN A 110 -2.33 -17.11 7.64
C ASN A 110 -1.10 -17.34 6.75
N ALA A 111 -0.87 -16.47 5.77
CA ALA A 111 0.28 -16.51 4.86
C ALA A 111 1.62 -16.39 5.60
N MET A 112 1.72 -15.43 6.53
CA MET A 112 2.92 -15.20 7.34
C MET A 112 3.21 -16.39 8.25
N ARG A 113 2.19 -16.88 8.97
CA ARG A 113 2.29 -18.05 9.83
C ARG A 113 2.83 -19.26 9.06
N ALA A 114 2.20 -19.60 7.94
CA ALA A 114 2.61 -20.76 7.13
C ALA A 114 4.04 -20.63 6.60
N THR A 115 4.44 -19.41 6.23
CA THR A 115 5.80 -19.11 5.77
C THR A 115 6.83 -19.28 6.89
N VAL A 116 6.59 -18.67 8.05
CA VAL A 116 7.54 -18.73 9.19
C VAL A 116 7.65 -20.14 9.75
N GLU A 117 6.53 -20.84 9.95
CA GLU A 117 6.55 -22.21 10.47
C GLU A 117 7.35 -23.14 9.55
N LYS A 118 7.18 -23.01 8.22
CA LYS A 118 7.95 -23.80 7.26
C LYS A 118 9.44 -23.46 7.29
N SER A 119 9.80 -22.17 7.25
CA SER A 119 11.20 -21.75 7.30
C SER A 119 11.89 -22.15 8.60
N LEU A 120 11.18 -22.10 9.73
CA LEU A 120 11.68 -22.54 11.02
C LEU A 120 11.91 -24.05 11.05
N PHE A 121 10.98 -24.83 10.50
CA PHE A 121 11.14 -26.28 10.34
C PHE A 121 12.36 -26.62 9.46
N ASP A 122 12.49 -25.96 8.31
CA ASP A 122 13.63 -26.12 7.39
C ASP A 122 14.96 -25.73 8.06
N SER A 123 14.92 -24.85 9.06
CA SER A 123 16.07 -24.43 9.89
C SER A 123 16.30 -25.32 11.12
N GLY A 124 15.54 -26.42 11.28
CA GLY A 124 15.67 -27.34 12.41
C GLY A 124 15.10 -26.81 13.73
N GLY A 125 14.20 -25.82 13.69
CA GLY A 125 13.63 -25.19 14.88
C GLY A 125 14.47 -24.05 15.46
N ASP A 126 15.60 -23.71 14.84
CA ASP A 126 16.48 -22.63 15.29
C ASP A 126 16.06 -21.28 14.71
N TYR A 127 15.66 -20.36 15.59
CA TYR A 127 15.21 -19.02 15.23
C TYR A 127 16.33 -18.14 14.68
N GLU A 128 17.57 -18.27 15.17
CA GLU A 128 18.68 -17.45 14.71
C GLU A 128 19.13 -17.90 13.33
N ARG A 129 19.27 -19.21 13.14
CA ARG A 129 19.54 -19.78 11.81
C ARG A 129 18.46 -19.42 10.79
N CYS A 130 17.19 -19.47 11.19
CA CYS A 130 16.07 -19.06 10.35
C CYS A 130 16.15 -17.57 9.98
N ARG A 131 16.59 -16.72 10.92
CA ARG A 131 16.79 -15.28 10.66
C ARG A 131 17.91 -15.05 9.64
N GLU A 132 19.03 -15.74 9.80
CA GLU A 132 20.18 -15.64 8.88
C GLU A 132 19.83 -16.14 7.48
N ALA A 133 19.07 -17.23 7.36
CA ALA A 133 18.61 -17.76 6.07
C ALA A 133 17.60 -16.83 5.37
N GLY A 134 16.87 -16.04 6.14
CA GLY A 134 15.81 -15.16 5.64
C GLY A 134 14.50 -15.89 5.35
N LEU A 135 13.41 -15.13 5.33
CA LEU A 135 12.07 -15.63 5.04
C LEU A 135 11.69 -15.31 3.59
N PRO A 136 11.05 -16.23 2.86
CA PRO A 136 10.50 -15.89 1.55
C PRO A 136 9.39 -14.84 1.70
N PRO A 137 9.30 -13.85 0.80
CA PRO A 137 8.30 -12.79 0.92
C PRO A 137 6.89 -13.31 0.60
N VAL A 138 5.90 -12.70 1.24
CA VAL A 138 4.50 -12.82 0.81
C VAL A 138 4.31 -11.91 -0.40
N THR A 139 3.81 -12.47 -1.50
CA THR A 139 3.65 -11.75 -2.77
C THR A 139 2.20 -11.37 -2.98
N VAL A 140 1.95 -10.11 -3.32
CA VAL A 140 0.63 -9.60 -3.69
C VAL A 140 0.63 -9.18 -5.16
N THR A 141 -0.39 -9.63 -5.88
CA THR A 141 -0.66 -9.14 -7.24
C THR A 141 -1.91 -8.27 -7.21
N LEU A 142 -1.72 -6.98 -7.49
CA LEU A 142 -2.78 -6.01 -7.69
C LEU A 142 -3.05 -5.83 -9.20
N PRO A 143 -4.32 -5.64 -9.60
CA PRO A 143 -4.70 -5.46 -10.99
C PRO A 143 -4.09 -4.18 -11.57
N ASP A 144 -3.82 -4.22 -12.87
CA ASP A 144 -3.42 -3.03 -13.62
C ASP A 144 -4.61 -2.12 -13.93
N LEU A 145 -4.34 -0.95 -14.51
CA LEU A 145 -5.40 0.02 -14.82
C LEU A 145 -6.37 -0.47 -15.90
N SER A 146 -5.92 -1.32 -16.83
CA SER A 146 -6.76 -1.90 -17.89
C SER A 146 -7.78 -2.89 -17.35
N SER A 147 -7.41 -3.70 -16.35
CA SER A 147 -8.29 -4.67 -15.69
C SER A 147 -9.22 -4.05 -14.65
N MET A 148 -9.06 -2.76 -14.36
CA MET A 148 -9.88 -2.04 -13.39
C MET A 148 -11.20 -1.49 -13.92
N TRP A 149 -11.44 -1.60 -15.22
CA TRP A 149 -12.74 -1.32 -15.84
C TRP A 149 -13.61 -2.55 -15.99
N ASP A 150 -13.08 -3.72 -15.61
CA ASP A 150 -13.84 -4.96 -15.59
C ASP A 150 -14.92 -4.93 -14.49
N PHE A 151 -15.82 -5.90 -14.44
CA PHE A 151 -16.77 -6.05 -13.32
C PHE A 151 -16.14 -6.73 -12.09
N GLU A 152 -14.97 -7.36 -12.26
CA GLU A 152 -14.27 -8.09 -11.21
C GLU A 152 -13.03 -7.32 -10.71
N ARG A 153 -12.78 -7.37 -9.39
CA ARG A 153 -11.57 -6.81 -8.77
C ARG A 153 -10.83 -7.94 -8.05
N THR A 154 -9.78 -8.46 -8.67
CA THR A 154 -9.04 -9.61 -8.15
C THR A 154 -7.71 -9.17 -7.54
N ILE A 155 -7.51 -9.50 -6.27
CA ILE A 155 -6.25 -9.28 -5.54
C ILE A 155 -5.74 -10.65 -5.11
N LYS A 156 -4.57 -11.03 -5.61
CA LYS A 156 -3.96 -12.32 -5.28
C LYS A 156 -2.92 -12.14 -4.20
N ILE A 157 -3.01 -12.93 -3.13
CA ILE A 157 -1.97 -13.03 -2.09
C ILE A 157 -1.41 -14.44 -2.14
N ALA A 158 -0.08 -14.56 -2.22
CA ALA A 158 0.62 -15.84 -2.34
C ALA A 158 1.77 -15.90 -1.35
N ASP A 159 1.86 -17.02 -0.63
CA ASP A 159 2.96 -17.34 0.28
C ASP A 159 3.80 -18.52 -0.22
N LYS A 160 4.91 -18.80 0.46
CA LYS A 160 5.77 -19.98 0.21
C LYS A 160 5.82 -20.90 1.44
N GLY A 161 4.70 -21.04 2.16
CA GLY A 161 4.52 -21.97 3.26
C GLY A 161 4.28 -23.41 2.79
N TYR A 162 3.60 -24.21 3.61
CA TYR A 162 3.35 -25.64 3.34
C TYR A 162 2.33 -25.93 2.23
N GLY A 163 1.52 -24.93 1.85
CA GLY A 163 0.32 -25.14 1.04
C GLY A 163 -0.74 -25.97 1.76
N MET A 164 -1.84 -26.28 1.06
CA MET A 164 -2.92 -27.11 1.59
C MET A 164 -3.12 -28.36 0.72
N LYS A 165 -3.22 -29.53 1.37
CA LYS A 165 -3.59 -30.77 0.68
C LYS A 165 -4.98 -30.62 0.06
N ARG A 166 -5.13 -31.08 -1.19
CA ARG A 166 -6.38 -30.91 -1.96
C ARG A 166 -7.60 -31.58 -1.31
N GLU A 167 -7.39 -32.61 -0.49
CA GLU A 167 -8.44 -33.27 0.28
C GLU A 167 -9.07 -32.35 1.34
N ILE A 168 -8.27 -31.48 1.95
CA ILE A 168 -8.73 -30.54 2.98
C ILE A 168 -9.64 -29.46 2.37
N LEU A 169 -9.38 -29.09 1.10
CA LEU A 169 -10.14 -28.06 0.39
C LEU A 169 -11.53 -28.50 -0.09
N LYS A 170 -11.84 -29.81 -0.03
CA LYS A 170 -13.10 -30.37 -0.53
C LYS A 170 -14.17 -30.56 0.55
N ARG A 171 -13.87 -30.19 1.79
CA ARG A 171 -14.84 -30.17 2.90
C ARG A 171 -15.45 -28.79 3.04
#